data_AF-A0A5B9R3V7-F1
#
_entry.id   AF-A0A5B9R3V7-F1
#
_cell.length_a   1.000
_cell.length_b   1.000
_cell.length_c   1.000
_cell.angle_alpha   90.00
_cell.angle_beta   90.00
_cell.angle_gamma   90.00
#
_symmetry.space_group_name_H-M   'P 1'
#
loop_
_entity.id
_entity.type
_entity.pdbx_description
1 polymer ?
#
loop_
_entity_poly.entity_id
_entity_poly.type
_entity_poly.pdbx_seq_one_letter_code
_entity_poly.pdbx_strand_id
1 'polypeptide(L)'
;MTNSQRLAAVRQTLRAWYQEQQPEAPWEVAESIMIRDGFYCGRNFRFGTLRAVWFVEEEQVKIYQADGSLLHAFKTDVLETGEPTVKLFEADGEESSEPETSVEQTPAAEEAPARRAA
;
A
#
# COMPACT_ATOMS: atom_id res chain seq x y z
N MET A 1 -1.86 9.65 16.71
CA MET A 1 -0.89 8.68 17.27
C MET A 1 0.36 9.42 17.73
N THR A 2 0.97 9.00 18.82
CA THR A 2 2.30 9.48 19.23
C THR A 2 3.38 8.97 18.27
N ASN A 3 4.55 9.62 18.21
CA ASN A 3 5.68 9.13 17.40
C ASN A 3 6.09 7.69 17.76
N SER A 4 5.94 7.28 19.02
CA SER A 4 6.21 5.91 19.46
C SER A 4 5.19 4.90 18.89
N GLN A 5 3.90 5.26 18.82
CA GLN A 5 2.86 4.43 18.22
C GLN A 5 3.06 4.30 16.70
N ARG A 6 3.30 5.42 16.02
CA ARG A 6 3.60 5.42 14.57
C ARG A 6 4.81 4.55 14.25
N LEU A 7 5.85 4.64 15.09
CA LEU A 7 7.03 3.81 14.93
C LEU A 7 6.74 2.31 15.08
N ALA A 8 5.89 1.94 16.04
CA ALA A 8 5.50 0.55 16.22
C ALA A 8 4.77 0.01 14.98
N ALA A 9 3.85 0.80 14.40
CA ALA A 9 3.16 0.45 13.16
C ALA A 9 4.15 0.29 11.99
N VAL A 10 5.07 1.24 11.81
CA VAL A 10 6.12 1.16 10.77
C VAL A 10 6.95 -0.11 10.89
N ARG A 11 7.34 -0.51 12.12
CA ARG A 11 8.10 -1.76 12.34
C ARG A 11 7.30 -2.99 11.92
N GLN A 12 6.01 -3.04 12.26
CA GLN A 12 5.14 -4.16 11.90
C GLN A 12 4.98 -4.25 10.37
N THR A 13 4.71 -3.12 9.71
CA THR A 13 4.59 -3.07 8.26
C THR A 13 5.88 -3.45 7.55
N LEU A 14 7.04 -2.95 8.00
CA LEU A 14 8.34 -3.31 7.42
C LEU A 14 8.66 -4.79 7.57
N ARG A 15 8.33 -5.37 8.73
CA ARG A 15 8.52 -6.81 8.97
C ARG A 15 7.63 -7.64 8.05
N ALA A 16 6.34 -7.30 7.95
CA ALA A 16 5.40 -7.99 7.07
C ALA A 16 5.86 -7.92 5.61
N TRP A 17 6.18 -6.72 5.14
CA TRP A 17 6.72 -6.48 3.81
C TRP A 17 7.98 -7.32 3.54
N TYR A 18 8.94 -7.36 4.49
CA TYR A 18 10.16 -8.13 4.29
C TYR A 18 9.91 -9.64 4.23
N GLN A 19 9.01 -10.16 5.06
CA GLN A 19 8.66 -11.58 5.06
C GLN A 19 7.91 -12.00 3.79
N GLU A 20 7.13 -11.11 3.18
CA GLU A 20 6.52 -11.37 1.87
C GLU A 20 7.58 -11.45 0.76
N GLN A 21 8.61 -10.59 0.81
CA GLN A 21 9.69 -10.60 -0.18
C GLN A 21 10.69 -11.75 0.04
N GLN A 22 10.93 -12.13 1.29
CA GLN A 22 11.91 -13.13 1.69
C GLN A 22 11.35 -14.05 2.81
N PRO A 23 10.46 -14.99 2.47
CA PRO A 23 9.75 -15.81 3.46
C PRO A 23 10.67 -16.73 4.27
N GLU A 24 11.80 -17.14 3.69
CA GLU A 24 12.77 -18.04 4.34
C GLU A 24 13.86 -17.29 5.13
N ALA A 25 13.98 -15.96 4.94
CA ALA A 25 15.01 -15.18 5.61
C ALA A 25 14.56 -14.75 7.02
N PRO A 26 15.43 -14.87 8.05
CA PRO A 26 15.10 -14.38 9.37
C PRO A 26 14.97 -12.85 9.37
N TRP A 27 14.03 -12.34 10.16
CA TRP A 27 13.89 -10.90 10.39
C TRP A 27 14.93 -10.42 11.40
N GLU A 28 16.08 -9.98 10.88
CA GLU A 28 17.13 -9.32 11.66
C GLU A 28 17.25 -7.86 11.22
N VAL A 29 16.88 -6.95 12.12
CA VAL A 29 16.86 -5.50 11.83
C VAL A 29 17.75 -4.72 12.78
N ALA A 30 18.64 -3.91 12.21
CA ALA A 30 19.38 -2.89 12.92
C ALA A 30 18.69 -1.53 12.74
N GLU A 31 18.42 -0.85 13.85
CA GLU A 31 17.68 0.42 13.84
C GLU A 31 18.56 1.57 14.36
N SER A 32 18.45 2.73 13.74
CA SER A 32 19.16 3.95 14.17
C SER A 32 18.26 5.19 14.08
N ILE A 33 18.50 6.15 14.97
CA ILE A 33 17.79 7.43 15.01
C ILE A 33 18.37 8.34 13.94
N MET A 34 17.51 9.02 13.18
CA MET A 34 17.91 10.05 12.23
C MET A 34 17.68 11.43 12.86
N ILE A 35 18.76 12.18 13.03
CA ILE A 35 18.74 13.56 13.50
C ILE A 35 19.36 14.45 12.43
N ARG A 36 18.72 15.57 12.11
CA ARG A 36 19.26 16.64 11.25
C ARG A 36 19.08 17.96 11.96
N ASP A 37 20.16 18.74 12.07
CA ASP A 37 20.17 20.06 12.71
C ASP A 37 19.60 20.08 14.14
N GLY A 38 19.77 18.98 14.88
CA GLY A 38 19.25 18.82 16.24
C GLY A 38 17.78 18.36 16.33
N PHE A 39 17.10 18.19 15.20
CA PHE A 39 15.71 17.74 15.14
C PHE A 39 15.61 16.25 14.80
N TYR A 40 14.66 15.58 15.44
CA TYR A 40 14.33 14.19 15.13
C TYR A 40 13.57 14.11 13.81
N CYS A 41 14.19 13.49 12.80
CA CYS A 41 13.59 13.35 11.46
C CYS A 41 12.93 11.99 11.24
N GLY A 42 13.22 11.00 12.08
CA GLY A 42 12.69 9.65 11.96
C GLY A 42 13.74 8.57 12.24
N ARG A 43 13.65 7.43 11.54
CA ARG A 43 14.52 6.27 11.80
C ARG A 43 14.98 5.59 10.52
N ASN A 44 16.16 4.99 10.61
CA ASN A 44 16.76 4.19 9.56
C ASN A 44 16.81 2.73 10.03
N PHE A 45 16.40 1.83 9.15
CA PHE A 45 16.32 0.40 9.37
C PHE A 45 17.21 -0.29 8.34
N ARG A 46 18.02 -1.24 8.79
CA ARG A 46 18.84 -2.09 7.92
C ARG A 46 18.48 -3.55 8.20
N PHE A 47 18.16 -4.28 7.14
CA PHE A 47 17.78 -5.70 7.21
C PHE A 47 18.22 -6.38 5.92
N GLY A 48 18.97 -7.48 6.03
CA GLY A 48 19.63 -8.10 4.88
C GLY A 48 20.49 -7.10 4.08
N THR A 49 20.29 -7.07 2.76
CA THR A 49 20.92 -6.10 1.83
C THR A 49 20.12 -4.82 1.65
N LEU A 50 18.99 -4.68 2.34
CA LEU A 50 18.03 -3.60 2.18
C LEU A 50 18.18 -2.54 3.28
N ARG A 51 17.73 -1.34 2.94
CA ARG A 51 17.66 -0.23 3.86
C ARG A 51 16.30 0.43 3.76
N ALA A 52 15.61 0.64 4.88
CA ALA A 52 14.43 1.49 4.92
C ALA A 52 14.68 2.77 5.72
N VAL A 53 14.09 3.87 5.28
CA VAL A 53 14.10 5.14 6.01
C VAL A 53 12.67 5.58 6.23
N TRP A 54 12.29 5.74 7.50
CA TRP A 54 11.05 6.37 7.90
C TRP A 54 11.30 7.84 8.17
N PHE A 55 10.57 8.68 7.44
CA PHE A 55 10.57 10.12 7.58
C PHE A 55 9.29 10.55 8.30
N VAL A 56 9.45 11.17 9.46
CA VAL A 56 8.34 11.49 10.37
C VAL A 56 7.48 12.65 9.87
N GLU A 57 8.10 13.67 9.30
CA GLU A 57 7.39 14.87 8.81
C GLU A 57 6.66 14.58 7.50
N GLU A 58 7.32 13.88 6.57
CA GLU A 58 6.72 13.45 5.30
C GLU A 58 5.74 12.27 5.45
N GLU A 59 5.62 11.73 6.66
CA GLU A 59 4.77 10.60 6.98
C GLU A 59 5.01 9.41 6.05
N GLN A 60 6.26 9.13 5.68
CA GLN A 60 6.58 8.18 4.61
C GLN A 60 7.70 7.23 4.99
N VAL A 61 7.57 5.98 4.55
CA VAL A 61 8.66 5.01 4.56
C VAL A 61 9.14 4.78 3.13
N LYS A 62 10.45 4.78 2.95
CA LYS A 62 11.12 4.46 1.68
C LYS A 62 12.08 3.31 1.87
N ILE A 63 12.00 2.31 1.02
CA ILE A 63 12.84 1.11 1.05
C ILE A 63 13.76 1.14 -0.16
N TYR A 64 15.04 0.92 0.08
CA TYR A 64 16.13 1.01 -0.87
C TYR A 64 16.88 -0.31 -0.96
N GLN A 65 17.36 -0.62 -2.15
CA GLN A 65 18.33 -1.68 -2.40
C GLN A 65 19.75 -1.26 -1.97
N ALA A 66 20.68 -2.21 -2.01
CA ALA A 66 22.08 -1.99 -1.65
C ALA A 66 22.80 -0.99 -2.58
N ASP A 67 22.36 -0.88 -3.83
CA ASP A 67 22.84 0.08 -4.82
C ASP A 67 22.28 1.50 -4.61
N GLY A 68 21.34 1.67 -3.68
CA GLY A 68 20.65 2.93 -3.40
C GLY A 68 19.39 3.16 -4.22
N SER A 69 19.01 2.24 -5.11
CA SER A 69 17.78 2.32 -5.88
C SER A 69 16.55 2.20 -4.98
N LEU A 70 15.52 3.02 -5.24
CA LEU A 70 14.26 2.96 -4.50
C LEU A 70 13.46 1.75 -4.97
N LEU A 71 13.17 0.85 -4.04
CA LEU A 71 12.42 -0.40 -4.29
C LEU A 71 10.93 -0.19 -4.02
N HIS A 72 10.60 0.44 -2.90
CA HIS A 72 9.22 0.64 -2.48
C HIS A 72 9.06 1.90 -1.62
N ALA A 73 7.90 2.54 -1.67
CA ALA A 73 7.57 3.66 -0.79
C ALA A 73 6.09 3.67 -0.45
N PHE A 74 5.76 3.88 0.81
CA PHE A 74 4.39 3.94 1.28
C PHE A 74 4.22 5.03 2.33
N LYS A 75 3.02 5.59 2.41
CA LYS A 75 2.67 6.56 3.43
C LYS A 75 2.28 5.86 4.73
N THR A 76 2.49 6.57 5.83
CA THR A 76 2.28 6.10 7.19
C THR A 76 1.00 6.65 7.82
N ASP A 77 0.26 7.53 7.12
CA ASP A 77 -1.02 8.07 7.57
C ASP A 77 -2.12 6.98 7.59
N VAL A 78 -2.00 5.98 6.72
CA VAL A 78 -2.95 4.86 6.59
C VAL A 78 -2.59 3.66 7.48
N LEU A 79 -1.47 3.72 8.22
CA LEU A 79 -1.05 2.60 9.06
C LEU A 79 -1.87 2.58 10.35
N GLU A 80 -2.93 1.78 10.36
CA GLU A 80 -3.66 1.49 11.59
C GLU A 80 -2.81 0.60 12.52
N THR A 81 -2.83 0.91 13.81
CA THR A 81 -2.19 0.06 14.82
C THR A 81 -3.12 -1.13 15.09
N GLY A 82 -3.14 -2.10 14.19
CA GLY A 82 -4.01 -3.27 14.27
C GLY A 82 -3.84 -4.17 13.06
N GLU A 83 -3.41 -5.41 13.33
CA GLU A 83 -3.35 -6.64 12.50
C GLU A 83 -3.12 -6.51 10.98
N PRO A 84 -2.08 -7.16 10.42
CA PRO A 84 -1.70 -6.98 9.03
C PRO A 84 -2.80 -7.47 8.08
N THR A 85 -3.58 -6.55 7.53
CA THR A 85 -4.40 -6.83 6.36
C THR A 85 -3.52 -6.59 5.13
N VAL A 86 -2.92 -7.68 4.65
CA VAL A 86 -2.24 -7.71 3.37
C VAL A 86 -3.33 -7.56 2.31
N LYS A 87 -3.52 -6.35 1.79
CA LYS A 87 -4.27 -6.18 0.54
C LYS A 87 -3.32 -6.56 -0.60
N LEU A 88 -3.38 -7.84 -0.95
CA LEU A 88 -2.88 -8.34 -2.23
C LEU A 88 -3.56 -7.49 -3.32
N PHE A 89 -2.79 -6.65 -4.00
CA PHE A 89 -3.22 -6.13 -5.29
C PHE A 89 -3.07 -7.28 -6.29
N GLU A 90 -4.18 -7.90 -6.67
CA GLU A 90 -4.25 -8.74 -7.86
C GLU A 90 -4.08 -7.82 -9.08
N ALA A 91 -2.92 -7.93 -9.74
CA ALA A 91 -2.62 -7.26 -10.99
C ALA A 91 -3.04 -8.17 -12.17
N ASP A 92 -4.05 -7.67 -12.89
CA ASP A 92 -4.38 -7.81 -14.32
C ASP A 92 -4.60 -9.18 -14.97
N GLY A 93 -5.73 -9.28 -15.72
CA GLY A 93 -5.80 -10.16 -16.91
C GLY A 93 -7.16 -10.73 -17.30
N GLU A 94 -7.97 -9.93 -17.98
CA GLU A 94 -8.80 -10.23 -19.18
C GLU A 94 -9.74 -11.47 -19.30
N GLU A 95 -10.95 -11.15 -19.81
CA GLU A 95 -11.91 -11.91 -20.62
C GLU A 95 -12.87 -12.98 -20.06
N SER A 96 -14.15 -12.62 -20.19
CA SER A 96 -15.27 -13.38 -20.79
C SER A 96 -15.73 -14.69 -20.14
N SER A 97 -16.94 -14.65 -19.57
CA SER A 97 -18.05 -15.51 -20.03
C SER A 97 -19.32 -15.24 -19.21
N GLU A 98 -20.35 -14.75 -19.89
CA GLU A 98 -21.75 -14.94 -19.46
C GLU A 98 -22.10 -16.44 -19.59
N PRO A 99 -23.09 -16.94 -18.83
CA PRO A 99 -24.41 -17.01 -19.45
C PRO A 99 -25.61 -16.75 -18.51
N GLU A 100 -26.55 -16.01 -19.09
CA GLU A 100 -28.02 -16.10 -19.05
C GLU A 100 -28.72 -16.91 -17.93
N THR A 101 -29.77 -16.32 -17.34
CA THR A 101 -31.14 -16.87 -17.46
C THR A 101 -32.22 -15.83 -17.13
N SER A 102 -33.21 -15.77 -18.03
CA SER A 102 -34.54 -15.11 -18.03
C SER A 102 -35.28 -15.14 -16.67
N VAL A 103 -36.24 -14.25 -16.36
CA VAL A 103 -37.60 -14.22 -16.94
C VAL A 103 -38.27 -12.83 -16.76
N GLU A 104 -38.61 -12.22 -17.90
CA GLU A 104 -39.91 -11.65 -18.31
C GLU A 104 -40.88 -11.07 -17.24
N GLN A 105 -41.22 -9.77 -17.38
CA GLN A 105 -42.59 -9.33 -17.75
C GLN A 105 -42.65 -7.81 -18.04
N THR A 106 -43.00 -7.51 -19.30
CA THR A 106 -43.33 -6.24 -19.96
C THR A 106 -44.79 -5.81 -19.67
N PRO A 107 -45.43 -4.81 -20.35
CA PRO A 107 -45.07 -3.42 -20.73
C PRO A 107 -46.19 -2.39 -20.35
N ALA A 108 -45.96 -1.09 -20.58
CA ALA A 108 -46.92 -0.13 -21.19
C ALA A 108 -46.18 1.20 -21.42
N ALA A 109 -45.81 1.56 -22.66
CA ALA A 109 -46.60 2.37 -23.62
C ALA A 109 -46.81 3.81 -23.12
N GLU A 110 -46.60 4.92 -23.83
CA GLU A 110 -46.41 5.32 -25.23
C GLU A 110 -46.04 6.83 -25.07
N GLU A 111 -45.28 7.54 -25.90
CA GLU A 111 -45.64 8.04 -27.23
C GLU A 111 -44.61 9.14 -27.55
N ALA A 112 -43.97 9.08 -28.73
CA ALA A 112 -43.26 10.22 -29.34
C ALA A 112 -44.23 10.91 -30.31
N PRO A 113 -43.98 12.14 -30.78
CA PRO A 113 -43.17 12.19 -32.01
C PRO A 113 -42.40 13.51 -32.30
N ALA A 114 -41.48 13.34 -33.26
CA ALA A 114 -41.27 14.22 -34.43
C ALA A 114 -40.38 15.48 -34.34
N ARG A 115 -39.30 15.39 -35.15
CA ARG A 115 -38.78 16.37 -36.14
C ARG A 115 -38.17 17.66 -35.54
N ARG A 116 -36.95 18.07 -35.95
CA ARG A 116 -36.59 18.46 -37.31
C ARG A 116 -35.07 18.61 -37.44
N ALA A 117 -34.55 18.25 -38.62
CA ALA A 117 -33.20 18.54 -39.07
C ALA A 117 -32.97 20.04 -39.34
N ALA A 118 -31.76 20.51 -39.05
CA ALA A 118 -30.89 21.37 -39.88
C ALA A 118 -29.84 22.04 -38.99
#